data_AF-A0A1Q8LFX9-F1
#
_entry.id   AF-A0A1Q8LFX9-F1
#
_cell.length_a   1.000
_cell.length_b   1.000
_cell.length_c   1.000
_cell.angle_alpha   90.00
_cell.angle_beta   90.00
_cell.angle_gamma   90.00
#
_symmetry.space_group_name_H-M   'P 1'
#
loop_
_entity.id
_entity.type
_entity.pdbx_description
1 polymer ?
#
loop_
_entity_poly.entity_id
_entity_poly.type
_entity_poly.pdbx_seq_one_letter_code
_entity_poly.pdbx_strand_id
1 'polypeptide(L)' 'MVVTQRADATVVGGFERGQLGLRISFRLDDPEALVMLHGQSARDHLEEHQLAPPGVALVQAPAGRWAGSADRG' A
#
# COMPACT_ATOMS: atom_id res chain seq x y z
N MET A 1 -5.25 -5.08 -12.67
CA MET A 1 -5.30 -5.37 -11.22
C MET A 1 -4.29 -6.46 -10.93
N VAL A 2 -3.46 -6.30 -9.89
CA VAL A 2 -2.44 -7.29 -9.49
C VAL A 2 -2.67 -7.62 -8.03
N VAL A 3 -2.68 -8.90 -7.69
CA VAL A 3 -2.82 -9.41 -6.32
C VAL A 3 -1.74 -10.45 -6.10
N THR A 4 -0.99 -10.32 -5.01
CA THR A 4 0.06 -11.26 -4.63
C THR A 4 0.15 -11.37 -3.10
N GLN A 5 0.54 -12.55 -2.62
CA GLN A 5 0.91 -12.76 -1.21
C GLN A 5 2.38 -12.45 -0.94
N ARG A 6 3.22 -12.43 -1.99
CA ARG A 6 4.65 -12.14 -1.90
C ARG A 6 4.98 -10.92 -2.73
N ALA A 7 5.43 -9.87 -2.07
CA ALA A 7 5.78 -8.61 -2.69
C ALA A 7 7.31 -8.47 -2.77
N ASP A 8 7.87 -8.89 -3.91
CA ASP A 8 9.26 -8.61 -4.26
C ASP A 8 9.37 -8.21 -5.73
N ALA A 9 10.55 -7.71 -6.13
CA ALA A 9 10.77 -7.14 -7.45
C ALA A 9 10.64 -8.14 -8.61
N THR A 10 10.68 -9.45 -8.36
CA THR A 10 10.44 -10.49 -9.37
C THR A 10 8.95 -10.76 -9.60
N VAL A 11 8.10 -10.41 -8.62
CA VAL A 11 6.65 -10.61 -8.67
C VAL A 11 5.94 -9.33 -9.08
N VAL A 12 6.31 -8.19 -8.48
CA VAL A 12 5.79 -6.86 -8.83
C VAL A 12 6.97 -5.99 -9.22
N GLY A 13 7.26 -5.95 -10.51
CA GLY A 13 8.39 -5.24 -11.09
C GLY A 13 8.25 -3.72 -11.06
N GLY A 14 9.33 -3.03 -11.42
CA GLY A 14 9.36 -1.56 -11.41
C GLY A 14 8.36 -0.94 -12.38
N PHE A 15 8.10 -1.59 -13.51
CA PHE A 15 7.14 -1.13 -14.51
C PHE A 15 5.71 -1.14 -13.95
N GLU A 16 5.29 -2.24 -13.35
CA GLU A 16 3.97 -2.39 -12.72
C GLU A 16 3.79 -1.36 -11.60
N ARG A 17 4.79 -1.19 -10.73
CA ARG A 17 4.74 -0.19 -9.64
C ARG A 17 4.61 1.24 -10.18
N GLY A 18 5.23 1.55 -11.31
CA GLY A 18 5.14 2.85 -11.97
C GLY A 18 3.78 3.15 -12.61
N GLN A 19 3.01 2.11 -12.98
CA GLN A 19 1.70 2.25 -13.64
C GLN A 19 0.51 2.06 -12.68
N LEU A 20 0.73 1.50 -11.50
CA LEU A 20 -0.30 1.24 -10.49
C LEU A 20 -0.31 2.34 -9.42
N GLY A 21 -1.24 3.28 -9.58
CA GLY A 21 -1.39 4.42 -8.67
C GLY A 21 -2.16 4.13 -7.37
N LEU A 22 -3.04 3.12 -7.36
CA LEU A 22 -3.71 2.62 -6.15
C LEU A 22 -2.96 1.40 -5.63
N ARG A 23 -2.63 1.40 -4.34
CA ARG A 23 -1.90 0.31 -3.67
C ARG A 23 -2.53 0.02 -2.33
N ILE A 24 -2.72 -1.27 -2.06
CA ILE A 24 -3.31 -1.78 -0.82
C ILE A 24 -2.39 -2.89 -0.34
N SER A 25 -1.86 -2.76 0.87
CA SER A 25 -1.11 -3.82 1.53
C SER A 25 -1.78 -4.17 2.84
N PHE A 26 -2.03 -5.45 3.06
CA PHE A 26 -2.26 -6.02 4.39
C PHE A 26 -0.91 -6.31 5.03
N ARG A 27 -0.91 -6.59 6.34
CA ARG A 27 0.29 -6.88 7.12
C ARG A 27 1.31 -7.73 6.34
N LEU A 28 2.51 -7.18 6.19
CA LEU A 28 3.68 -7.85 5.63
C LEU A 28 4.72 -8.07 6.72
N ASP A 29 5.40 -9.22 6.67
CA ASP A 29 6.49 -9.54 7.61
C ASP A 29 7.80 -8.81 7.23
N ASP A 30 7.96 -8.45 5.95
CA ASP A 30 9.13 -7.76 5.43
C ASP A 30 8.91 -6.23 5.30
N PRO A 31 9.61 -5.40 6.10
CA PRO A 31 9.57 -3.94 5.99
C PRO A 31 9.92 -3.40 4.60
N GLU A 32 10.88 -4.03 3.92
CA GLU A 32 11.38 -3.52 2.64
C GLU A 32 10.37 -3.76 1.52
N ALA A 33 9.54 -4.80 1.64
CA ALA A 33 8.40 -5.00 0.74
C ALA A 33 7.36 -3.88 0.85
N LEU A 34 7.10 -3.36 2.07
CA LEU A 34 6.19 -2.23 2.27
C LEU A 34 6.72 -0.96 1.60
N VAL A 35 8.00 -0.66 1.79
CA VAL A 35 8.68 0.49 1.18
C VAL A 35 8.77 0.35 -0.34
N MET A 36 9.01 -0.85 -0.85
CA MET A 36 9.03 -1.10 -2.29
C MET A 36 7.67 -0.77 -2.94
N LEU A 37 6.57 -1.14 -2.28
CA LEU A 37 5.21 -0.93 -2.78
C LEU A 37 4.76 0.53 -2.64
N HIS A 38 4.95 1.14 -1.47
CA HIS A 38 4.36 2.45 -1.13
C HIS A 38 5.36 3.61 -1.15
N GLY A 39 6.65 3.33 -1.32
CA GLY A 39 7.72 4.33 -1.31
C GLY A 39 8.23 4.63 0.11
N GLN A 40 9.18 5.56 0.19
CA GLN A 40 9.97 5.79 1.41
C GLN A 40 9.15 6.30 2.59
N SER A 41 8.08 7.07 2.35
CA SER A 41 7.19 7.56 3.42
C SER A 41 6.44 6.44 4.14
N ALA A 42 6.34 5.24 3.56
CA ALA A 42 5.70 4.12 4.21
C ALA A 42 6.49 3.62 5.44
N ARG A 43 7.75 4.01 5.60
CA ARG A 43 8.55 3.71 6.79
C ARG A 43 7.91 4.25 8.07
N ASP A 44 7.20 5.36 7.98
CA ASP A 44 6.53 6.00 9.11
C ASP A 44 5.36 5.16 9.65
N HIS A 45 4.85 4.21 8.86
CA HIS A 45 3.71 3.35 9.20
C HIS A 45 4.12 1.90 9.47
N LEU A 46 5.42 1.57 9.49
CA LEU A 46 5.90 0.19 9.57
C LEU A 46 5.41 -0.54 10.82
N GLU A 47 5.56 0.07 11.99
CA GLU A 47 5.19 -0.54 13.27
C GLU A 47 3.69 -0.84 13.32
N GLU A 48 2.85 0.14 13.00
CA GLU A 48 1.40 -0.01 12.92
C GLU A 48 1.00 -1.08 11.91
N HIS A 49 1.67 -1.12 10.76
CA HIS A 49 1.37 -2.07 9.69
C HIS A 49 1.74 -3.52 10.06
N GLN A 50 2.84 -3.72 10.80
CA GLN A 50 3.26 -5.04 11.29
C GLN A 50 2.37 -5.55 12.43
N LEU A 51 1.81 -4.66 13.23
CA LEU A 51 0.90 -5.00 14.33
C LEU A 51 -0.58 -5.01 13.92
N ALA A 52 -0.88 -4.66 12.66
CA ALA A 52 -2.24 -4.57 12.15
C ALA A 52 -3.00 -5.90 12.29
N PRO A 53 -4.26 -5.87 12.79
CA PRO A 53 -5.08 -7.07 12.84
C PRO A 53 -5.50 -7.51 11.42
N PRO A 54 -5.97 -8.76 11.25
CA PRO A 54 -6.50 -9.23 9.97
C PRO A 54 -7.57 -8.30 9.41
N GLY A 55 -7.47 -7.96 8.13
CA GLY A 55 -8.40 -7.06 7.44
C GLY A 55 -8.04 -5.58 7.50
N VAL A 56 -7.00 -5.18 8.25
CA VAL A 56 -6.49 -3.80 8.24
C VAL A 56 -5.36 -3.66 7.22
N ALA A 57 -5.43 -2.62 6.40
CA ALA A 57 -4.51 -2.39 5.30
C ALA A 57 -4.00 -0.94 5.26
N LEU A 58 -2.74 -0.78 4.82
CA LEU A 58 -2.23 0.50 4.37
C LEU A 58 -2.75 0.75 2.94
N VAL A 59 -3.39 1.90 2.74
CA VAL A 59 -3.96 2.31 1.46
C VAL A 59 -3.26 3.56 0.98
N GLN A 60 -2.63 3.47 -0.19
CA GLN A 60 -2.11 4.61 -0.92
C GLN A 60 -2.92 4.81 -2.19
N ALA A 61 -3.55 5.98 -2.32
CA ALA A 61 -4.24 6.41 -3.52
C ALA A 61 -3.43 7.47 -4.27
N PRO A 62 -3.61 7.61 -5.60
CA PRO A 62 -3.03 8.73 -6.34
C PRO A 62 -3.52 10.06 -5.77
N ALA A 63 -2.69 11.10 -5.86
CA ALA A 63 -3.12 12.46 -5.54
C ALA A 63 -4.25 12.87 -6.51
N GLY A 64 -5.47 12.95 -5.96
CA GLY A 64 -6.68 13.34 -6.66
C GLY A 64 -7.74 13.70 -5.64
N ARG A 65 -8.62 14.66 -5.98
CA ARG A 65 -9.72 15.04 -5.11
C ARG A 65 -10.59 13.81 -4.86
N TRP A 66 -10.62 13.31 -3.63
CA TRP A 66 -11.67 12.38 -3.23
C TRP A 66 -12.99 13.14 -3.25
N ALA A 67 -13.80 12.94 -4.30
CA ALA A 67 -15.13 13.54 -4.43
C ALA A 67 -16.19 12.72 -3.68
N GLY A 68 -15.82 12.13 -2.54
CA GLY A 68 -16.76 11.51 -1.61
C GLY A 68 -17.26 12.58 -0.66
N SER A 69 -18.46 13.10 -0.89
CA SER A 69 -19.15 13.99 0.03
C SER A 69 -19.25 13.30 1.40
N ALA A 70 -18.45 13.75 2.36
CA ALA A 70 -18.83 13.66 3.76
C ALA A 70 -19.93 14.71 3.99
N ASP A 71 -21.13 14.39 3.51
CA ASP A 71 -22.34 15.02 3.99
C ASP A 71 -22.47 14.60 5.45
N ARG A 72 -22.14 15.53 6.35
CA ARG A 72 -22.47 15.48 7.77
C ARG A 72 -23.10 16.80 8.13
N GLY A 73 -24.39 16.90 7.78
CA GLY A 73 -25.37 17.59 8.62
C GLY A 73 -25.68 16.78 9.87
#